data_AF-A0A9E6BNE1-F1
#
_entry.id   AF-A0A9E6BNE1-F1
#
_cell.length_a   1.000
_cell.length_b   1.000
_cell.length_c   1.000
_cell.angle_alpha   90.00
_cell.angle_beta   90.00
_cell.angle_gamma   90.00
#
_symmetry.space_group_name_H-M   'P 1'
#
loop_
_entity.id
_entity.type
_entity.pdbx_description
1 polymer ?
#
loop_
_entity_poly.entity_id
_entity_poly.type
_entity_poly.pdbx_seq_one_letter_code
_entity_poly.pdbx_strand_id
1 'polypeptide(L)'
;MHLSWWLDSLGKRLRVRRWRRRSRTIRPQVEICEDRTLLSVSASFFGPTGQLTVNVDAGEDVTIQADPSGNVEILVDGSVANLLPPVGAGSVNSILLQGADGASVFDVSGVTAAAGYQAGLGITLNGGHGDDTLIGSPDFATVMDGGHGNDSIVGGTLDDTIDAGHG
;
A
#
# COMPACT_ATOMS: atom_id res chain seq x y z
N MET A 1 58.23 -17.00 -81.49
CA MET A 1 58.04 -15.88 -80.54
C MET A 1 57.46 -16.49 -79.27
N HIS A 2 58.33 -16.79 -78.29
CA HIS A 2 58.54 -16.02 -77.03
C HIS A 2 57.32 -16.12 -76.10
N LEU A 3 57.31 -16.60 -74.85
CA LEU A 3 58.35 -16.91 -73.85
C LEU A 3 57.80 -17.87 -72.77
N SER A 4 58.72 -18.64 -72.20
CA SER A 4 58.78 -19.43 -70.94
C SER A 4 57.97 -18.88 -69.74
N TRP A 5 57.28 -19.71 -68.95
CA TRP A 5 57.82 -20.50 -67.81
C TRP A 5 58.76 -19.71 -66.88
N TRP A 6 58.20 -19.07 -65.84
CA TRP A 6 58.81 -18.61 -64.58
C TRP A 6 57.77 -17.69 -63.90
N LEU A 7 56.93 -18.13 -62.97
CA LEU A 7 57.26 -18.28 -61.56
C LEU A 7 56.21 -19.20 -60.91
N ASP A 8 56.51 -20.48 -61.00
CA ASP A 8 56.16 -21.42 -59.95
C ASP A 8 56.97 -21.03 -58.70
N SER A 9 56.34 -21.11 -57.53
CA SER A 9 56.93 -20.94 -56.20
C SER A 9 57.39 -19.53 -55.78
N LEU A 10 56.51 -18.81 -55.09
CA LEU A 10 56.94 -17.93 -54.01
C LEU A 10 56.01 -18.07 -52.80
N GLY A 11 56.54 -18.78 -51.81
CA GLY A 11 56.28 -18.50 -50.39
C GLY A 11 54.88 -18.83 -49.90
N LYS A 12 54.57 -20.09 -49.58
CA LYS A 12 54.72 -20.59 -48.19
C LYS A 12 54.43 -19.52 -47.12
N ARG A 13 53.34 -19.79 -46.39
CA ARG A 13 53.15 -19.46 -44.96
C ARG A 13 52.83 -17.99 -44.65
N LEU A 14 51.56 -17.66 -44.83
CA LEU A 14 50.85 -16.97 -43.75
C LEU A 14 49.72 -17.88 -43.30
N ARG A 15 50.04 -18.73 -42.31
CA ARG A 15 49.02 -19.26 -41.40
C ARG A 15 48.37 -18.03 -40.80
N VAL A 16 47.22 -17.63 -41.31
CA VAL A 16 46.32 -16.76 -40.58
C VAL A 16 45.97 -17.55 -39.33
N ARG A 17 46.72 -17.28 -38.25
CA ARG A 17 46.33 -17.67 -36.90
C ARG A 17 44.95 -17.04 -36.77
N ARG A 18 43.91 -17.86 -36.90
CA ARG A 18 42.59 -17.55 -36.34
C ARG A 18 42.85 -17.28 -34.88
N TRP A 19 43.09 -16.02 -34.54
CA TRP A 19 42.79 -15.54 -33.21
C TRP A 19 41.32 -15.84 -33.04
N ARG A 20 41.04 -16.97 -32.38
CA ARG A 20 39.79 -17.14 -31.67
C ARG A 20 39.70 -15.91 -30.79
N ARG A 21 38.95 -14.89 -31.24
CA ARG A 21 38.38 -13.91 -30.35
C ARG A 21 37.59 -14.75 -29.36
N ARG A 22 38.18 -14.99 -28.19
CA ARG A 22 37.42 -15.41 -27.02
C ARG A 22 36.44 -14.27 -26.85
N SER A 23 35.23 -14.45 -27.34
CA SER A 23 34.10 -13.66 -26.90
C SER A 23 34.14 -13.78 -25.39
N ARG A 24 34.51 -12.70 -24.69
CA ARG A 24 34.26 -12.62 -23.27
C ARG A 24 32.75 -12.57 -23.18
N THR A 25 32.16 -13.73 -22.92
CA THR A 25 30.78 -13.82 -22.50
C THR A 25 30.71 -13.05 -21.18
N ILE A 26 30.39 -11.77 -21.25
CA ILE A 26 29.89 -11.03 -20.09
C ILE A 26 28.61 -11.77 -19.76
N ARG A 27 28.65 -12.60 -18.71
CA ARG A 27 27.42 -13.17 -18.16
C ARG A 27 26.72 -11.99 -17.50
N PRO A 28 25.55 -11.53 -17.97
CA PRO A 28 24.77 -10.61 -17.17
C PRO A 28 24.49 -11.32 -15.85
N GLN A 29 25.00 -10.77 -14.75
CA GLN A 29 24.49 -11.13 -13.44
C GLN A 29 23.16 -10.39 -13.31
N VAL A 30 22.08 -11.07 -13.66
CA VAL A 30 20.75 -10.64 -13.21
C VAL A 30 20.69 -11.04 -11.76
N GLU A 31 20.88 -10.07 -10.87
CA GLU A 31 20.47 -10.25 -9.48
C GLU A 31 18.95 -10.34 -9.47
N ILE A 32 18.42 -11.33 -8.76
CA ILE A 32 16.98 -11.41 -8.52
C ILE A 32 16.66 -10.21 -7.64
N CYS A 33 15.86 -9.27 -8.14
CA CYS A 33 15.27 -8.26 -7.27
C CYS A 33 14.50 -9.02 -6.19
N GLU A 34 14.87 -8.82 -4.93
CA GLU A 34 14.09 -9.32 -3.81
C GLU A 34 12.67 -8.77 -3.95
N ASP A 35 11.66 -9.61 -3.71
CA ASP A 35 10.30 -9.12 -3.60
C ASP A 35 10.24 -8.18 -2.40
N ARG A 36 10.03 -6.89 -2.66
CA ARG A 36 9.79 -5.92 -1.59
C ARG A 36 8.34 -6.04 -1.16
N THR A 37 8.11 -6.69 -0.03
CA THR A 37 6.86 -6.55 0.72
C THR A 37 7.00 -5.29 1.59
N LEU A 38 6.36 -4.21 1.16
CA LEU A 38 6.23 -3.02 2.01
C LEU A 38 5.03 -3.20 2.93
N LEU A 39 5.10 -2.60 4.11
CA LEU A 39 3.95 -2.54 5.01
C LEU A 39 2.90 -1.64 4.34
N SER A 40 1.78 -2.21 3.90
CA SER A 40 0.71 -1.46 3.23
C SER A 40 -0.13 -0.65 4.21
N VAL A 41 -0.12 -1.00 5.51
CA VAL A 41 -0.87 -0.30 6.56
C VAL A 41 0.02 0.06 7.74
N SER A 42 -0.03 1.32 8.17
CA SER A 42 0.65 1.79 9.38
C SER A 42 -0.33 2.52 10.30
N ALA A 43 -0.10 2.46 11.61
CA ALA A 43 -0.94 3.14 12.59
C ALA A 43 -0.09 3.84 13.65
N SER A 44 -0.57 4.98 14.15
CA SER A 44 0.05 5.71 15.26
C SER A 44 -1.02 6.32 16.16
N PHE A 45 -0.72 6.41 17.46
CA PHE A 45 -1.59 7.05 18.45
C PHE A 45 -0.84 8.15 19.20
N PHE A 46 -1.37 9.37 19.18
CA PHE A 46 -0.83 10.51 19.90
C PHE A 46 -1.66 10.78 21.16
N GLY A 47 -1.21 10.21 22.28
CA GLY A 47 -1.91 10.28 23.58
C GLY A 47 -2.27 11.69 24.09
N PRO A 48 -1.47 12.75 23.89
CA PRO A 48 -1.83 14.09 24.37
C PRO A 48 -3.09 14.69 23.73
N THR A 49 -3.40 14.34 22.47
CA THR A 49 -4.65 14.78 21.81
C THR A 49 -5.69 13.67 21.73
N GLY A 50 -5.28 12.41 21.90
CA GLY A 50 -6.12 11.25 21.66
C GLY A 50 -6.34 10.97 20.17
N GLN A 51 -5.42 11.39 19.30
CA GLN A 51 -5.54 11.16 17.86
C GLN A 51 -4.98 9.79 17.48
N LEU A 52 -5.81 8.96 16.87
CA LEU A 52 -5.45 7.74 16.17
C LEU A 52 -5.36 8.05 14.67
N THR A 53 -4.19 7.79 14.07
CA THR A 53 -3.99 7.92 12.62
C THR A 53 -3.63 6.56 12.05
N VAL A 54 -4.32 6.18 10.98
CA VAL A 54 -4.06 4.96 10.20
C VAL A 54 -3.85 5.35 8.74
N ASN A 55 -2.71 4.97 8.19
CA ASN A 55 -2.32 5.22 6.80
C ASN A 55 -2.28 3.91 6.02
N VAL A 56 -2.88 3.93 4.85
CA VAL A 56 -3.02 2.80 3.93
C VAL A 56 -2.38 3.21 2.61
N ASP A 57 -1.18 2.68 2.34
CA ASP A 57 -0.32 3.06 1.23
C ASP A 57 -0.64 2.29 -0.07
N ALA A 58 -1.44 1.22 0.01
CA ALA A 58 -1.95 0.43 -1.10
C ALA A 58 -3.37 -0.06 -0.77
N GLY A 59 -4.14 -0.48 -1.78
CA GLY A 59 -5.50 -1.00 -1.57
C GLY A 59 -5.56 -2.16 -0.58
N GLU A 60 -6.20 -1.94 0.57
CA GLU A 60 -6.29 -2.86 1.71
C GLU A 60 -7.63 -2.70 2.43
N ASP A 61 -8.09 -3.78 3.08
CA ASP A 61 -9.31 -3.74 3.88
C ASP A 61 -8.97 -3.46 5.35
N VAL A 62 -9.30 -2.26 5.83
CA VAL A 62 -9.04 -1.83 7.21
C VAL A 62 -10.34 -1.69 7.99
N THR A 63 -10.43 -2.44 9.09
CA THR A 63 -11.51 -2.31 10.07
C THR A 63 -10.96 -1.81 11.40
N ILE A 64 -11.59 -0.77 11.97
CA ILE A 64 -11.29 -0.29 13.33
C ILE A 64 -12.45 -0.66 14.24
N GLN A 65 -12.13 -1.34 15.34
CA GLN A 65 -13.09 -1.72 16.38
C GLN A 65 -12.45 -1.69 17.77
N ALA A 66 -13.20 -2.06 18.80
CA ALA A 66 -12.62 -2.36 20.10
C ALA A 66 -12.50 -3.88 20.32
N ASP A 67 -11.39 -4.31 20.91
CA ASP A 67 -11.22 -5.68 21.38
C ASP A 67 -12.15 -5.96 22.58
N PRO A 68 -12.33 -7.24 22.98
CA PRO A 68 -13.12 -7.59 24.18
C PRO A 68 -12.59 -7.01 25.50
N SER A 69 -11.39 -6.47 25.52
CA SER A 69 -10.78 -5.81 26.68
C SER A 69 -11.01 -4.29 26.69
N GLY A 70 -11.67 -3.73 25.67
CA GLY A 70 -11.94 -2.30 25.52
C GLY A 70 -10.79 -1.49 24.95
N ASN A 71 -9.80 -2.13 24.32
CA ASN A 71 -8.72 -1.46 23.59
C ASN A 71 -9.06 -1.33 22.11
N VAL A 72 -8.47 -0.35 21.43
CA VAL A 72 -8.54 -0.23 19.98
C VAL A 72 -7.90 -1.45 19.33
N GLU A 73 -8.62 -2.07 18.40
CA GLU A 73 -8.17 -3.14 17.55
C GLU A 73 -8.28 -2.71 16.07
N ILE A 74 -7.23 -3.00 15.31
CA ILE A 74 -7.17 -2.74 13.87
C ILE A 74 -7.00 -4.06 13.16
N LEU A 75 -7.91 -4.36 12.24
CA LEU A 75 -7.88 -5.53 11.39
C LEU A 75 -7.48 -5.08 9.98
N VAL A 76 -6.55 -5.81 9.39
CA VAL A 76 -6.15 -5.67 7.98
C VAL A 76 -6.50 -6.99 7.31
N ASP A 77 -7.30 -6.95 6.25
CA ASP A 77 -7.85 -8.12 5.57
C ASP A 77 -8.56 -9.10 6.53
N GLY A 78 -9.27 -8.55 7.51
CA GLY A 78 -9.98 -9.31 8.53
C GLY A 78 -9.08 -9.99 9.59
N SER A 79 -7.76 -9.73 9.58
CA SER A 79 -6.81 -10.26 10.56
C SER A 79 -6.25 -9.16 11.46
N VAL A 80 -6.11 -9.42 12.77
CA VAL A 80 -5.59 -8.44 13.72
C VAL A 80 -4.13 -8.09 13.40
N ALA A 81 -3.85 -6.82 13.13
CA ALA A 81 -2.56 -6.36 12.61
C ALA A 81 -1.53 -5.96 13.68
N ASN A 82 -1.93 -5.85 14.96
CA ASN A 82 -1.05 -5.51 16.10
C ASN A 82 -0.12 -4.29 15.85
N LEU A 83 -0.64 -3.25 15.18
CA LEU A 83 0.13 -2.07 14.78
C LEU A 83 0.41 -1.09 15.93
N LEU A 84 -0.29 -1.24 17.05
CA LEU A 84 -0.24 -0.33 18.19
C LEU A 84 0.00 -1.11 19.50
N PRO A 85 0.65 -0.47 20.49
CA PRO A 85 0.52 -0.93 21.87
C PRO A 85 -0.95 -0.84 22.33
N PRO A 86 -1.35 -1.50 23.44
CA PRO A 86 -2.71 -1.39 23.95
C PRO A 86 -3.10 0.08 24.22
N VAL A 87 -4.10 0.56 23.49
CA VAL A 87 -4.70 1.89 23.64
C VAL A 87 -6.16 1.70 24.00
N GLY A 88 -6.61 2.23 25.13
CA GLY A 88 -8.02 2.14 25.51
C GLY A 88 -8.90 2.93 24.55
N ALA A 89 -10.02 2.35 24.10
CA ALA A 89 -10.96 3.01 23.19
C ALA A 89 -11.45 4.37 23.74
N GLY A 90 -11.62 4.46 25.07
CA GLY A 90 -12.03 5.69 25.74
C GLY A 90 -10.98 6.81 25.78
N SER A 91 -9.75 6.54 25.34
CA SER A 91 -8.69 7.57 25.23
C SER A 91 -8.58 8.18 23.83
N VAL A 92 -9.34 7.65 22.87
CA VAL A 92 -9.37 8.15 21.50
C VAL A 92 -10.40 9.29 21.39
N ASN A 93 -9.95 10.44 20.91
CA ASN A 93 -10.77 11.62 20.66
C ASN A 93 -10.91 11.91 19.16
N SER A 94 -9.99 11.41 18.32
CA SER A 94 -10.05 11.58 16.87
C SER A 94 -9.50 10.35 16.18
N ILE A 95 -10.18 9.88 15.13
CA ILE A 95 -9.71 8.83 14.22
C ILE A 95 -9.54 9.45 12.85
N LEU A 96 -8.36 9.29 12.27
CA LEU A 96 -8.05 9.68 10.90
C LEU A 96 -7.58 8.44 10.14
N LEU A 97 -8.34 8.05 9.12
CA LEU A 97 -8.01 6.95 8.22
C LEU A 97 -7.74 7.54 6.83
N GLN A 98 -6.57 7.25 6.28
CA GLN A 98 -6.10 7.82 5.02
C GLN A 98 -5.68 6.71 4.06
N GLY A 99 -6.43 6.54 2.98
CA GLY A 99 -6.02 5.76 1.82
C GLY A 99 -5.14 6.55 0.86
N ALA A 100 -4.38 5.81 0.07
CA ALA A 100 -3.51 6.33 -0.98
C ALA A 100 -4.00 5.87 -2.35
N ASP A 101 -3.43 4.79 -2.89
CA ASP A 101 -3.81 4.23 -4.20
C ASP A 101 -4.36 2.80 -4.05
N GLY A 102 -5.33 2.46 -4.90
CA GLY A 102 -5.96 1.14 -4.96
C GLY A 102 -7.26 1.06 -4.17
N ALA A 103 -8.13 0.14 -4.58
CA ALA A 103 -9.41 -0.08 -3.92
C ALA A 103 -9.22 -0.57 -2.48
N SER A 104 -9.84 0.11 -1.53
CA SER A 104 -9.76 -0.16 -0.09
C SER A 104 -11.15 -0.26 0.53
N VAL A 105 -11.25 -1.00 1.63
CA VAL A 105 -12.46 -0.99 2.47
C VAL A 105 -12.12 -0.39 3.82
N PHE A 106 -12.73 0.75 4.15
CA PHE A 106 -12.58 1.42 5.44
C PHE A 106 -13.85 1.27 6.26
N ASP A 107 -13.78 0.43 7.28
CA ASP A 107 -14.91 0.12 8.15
C ASP A 107 -14.64 0.58 9.59
N VAL A 108 -15.43 1.55 10.05
CA VAL A 108 -15.45 2.03 11.43
C VAL A 108 -16.81 1.81 12.10
N SER A 109 -17.63 0.91 11.56
CA SER A 109 -18.93 0.55 12.13
C SER A 109 -18.83 -0.05 13.54
N GLY A 110 -17.68 -0.66 13.88
CA GLY A 110 -17.35 -1.17 15.21
C GLY A 110 -16.97 -0.10 16.23
N VAL A 111 -16.73 1.14 15.80
CA VAL A 111 -16.41 2.28 16.67
C VAL A 111 -17.72 2.81 17.26
N THR A 112 -18.13 2.30 18.42
CA THR A 112 -19.43 2.62 19.05
C THR A 112 -19.27 3.07 20.49
N ALA A 113 -20.27 3.78 21.05
CA ALA A 113 -20.24 4.15 22.45
C ALA A 113 -20.26 2.90 23.36
N ALA A 114 -20.95 1.84 22.93
CA ALA A 114 -20.97 0.55 23.61
C ALA A 114 -19.61 -0.15 23.63
N ALA A 115 -18.78 0.07 22.61
CA ALA A 115 -17.40 -0.40 22.52
C ALA A 115 -16.42 0.41 23.40
N GLY A 116 -16.87 1.47 24.08
CA GLY A 116 -16.09 2.24 25.05
C GLY A 116 -15.52 3.56 24.54
N TYR A 117 -15.79 3.93 23.29
CA TYR A 117 -15.44 5.23 22.73
C TYR A 117 -16.27 6.35 23.37
N GLN A 118 -15.67 7.52 23.56
CA GLN A 118 -16.30 8.63 24.29
C GLN A 118 -17.08 9.56 23.37
N ALA A 119 -18.12 10.21 23.93
CA ALA A 119 -18.86 11.25 23.23
C ALA A 119 -17.92 12.38 22.77
N GLY A 120 -18.17 12.91 21.57
CA GLY A 120 -17.33 13.94 20.95
C GLY A 120 -16.13 13.39 20.16
N LEU A 121 -16.02 12.07 20.00
CA LEU A 121 -15.10 11.45 19.05
C LEU A 121 -15.36 11.96 17.62
N GLY A 122 -14.33 12.51 16.99
CA GLY A 122 -14.37 12.88 15.57
C GLY A 122 -13.77 11.78 14.70
N ILE A 123 -14.45 11.39 13.64
CA ILE A 123 -13.98 10.37 12.71
C ILE A 123 -13.84 10.98 11.32
N THR A 124 -12.71 10.73 10.67
CA THR A 124 -12.44 11.15 9.30
C THR A 124 -11.89 9.97 8.50
N LEU A 125 -12.58 9.64 7.40
CA LEU A 125 -12.19 8.61 6.44
C LEU A 125 -11.90 9.28 5.10
N ASN A 126 -10.74 9.01 4.50
CA ASN A 126 -10.41 9.46 3.15
C ASN A 126 -10.04 8.24 2.31
N GLY A 127 -10.82 7.91 1.29
CA GLY A 127 -10.62 6.77 0.37
C GLY A 127 -9.33 6.89 -0.42
N GLY A 128 -9.11 8.06 -1.02
CA GLY A 128 -7.91 8.33 -1.81
C GLY A 128 -8.18 8.09 -3.29
N HIS A 129 -7.36 7.28 -3.94
CA HIS A 129 -7.57 6.85 -5.32
C HIS A 129 -7.92 5.37 -5.34
N GLY A 130 -9.02 4.99 -5.98
CA GLY A 130 -9.48 3.60 -6.00
C GLY A 130 -11.00 3.54 -6.08
N ASP A 131 -11.56 2.35 -6.32
CA ASP A 131 -12.99 2.16 -6.08
C ASP A 131 -13.15 1.77 -4.60
N ASP A 132 -13.30 2.75 -3.72
CA ASP A 132 -13.23 2.55 -2.27
C ASP A 132 -14.60 2.27 -1.63
N THR A 133 -14.62 1.58 -0.50
CA THR A 133 -15.82 1.41 0.33
C THR A 133 -15.61 2.00 1.70
N LEU A 134 -16.40 3.02 2.05
CA LEU A 134 -16.29 3.73 3.33
C LEU A 134 -17.55 3.46 4.15
N ILE A 135 -17.40 2.96 5.37
CA ILE A 135 -18.50 2.62 6.28
C ILE A 135 -18.31 3.39 7.59
N GLY A 136 -19.19 4.35 7.85
CA GLY A 136 -19.19 5.19 9.04
C GLY A 136 -19.65 4.48 10.31
N SER A 137 -19.44 5.14 11.45
CA SER A 137 -19.90 4.68 12.75
C SER A 137 -21.39 4.95 12.93
N PRO A 138 -22.18 4.04 13.55
CA PRO A 138 -23.57 4.32 13.86
C PRO A 138 -23.74 5.40 14.96
N ASP A 139 -22.78 5.55 15.87
CA ASP A 139 -22.90 6.34 17.10
C ASP A 139 -22.12 7.66 17.07
N PHE A 140 -21.30 7.90 16.05
CA PHE A 140 -20.46 9.09 15.93
C PHE A 140 -20.59 9.71 14.54
N ALA A 141 -20.67 11.04 14.49
CA ALA A 141 -20.65 11.76 13.23
C ALA A 141 -19.31 11.55 12.52
N THR A 142 -19.37 11.24 11.25
CA THR A 142 -18.22 10.91 10.42
C THR A 142 -18.08 11.89 9.26
N VAL A 143 -16.84 12.26 8.97
CA VAL A 143 -16.48 12.98 7.75
C VAL A 143 -15.87 11.97 6.80
N MET A 144 -16.45 11.81 5.63
CA MET A 144 -16.06 10.81 4.65
C MET A 144 -15.80 11.49 3.30
N ASP A 145 -14.63 11.25 2.75
CA ASP A 145 -14.23 11.66 1.41
C ASP A 145 -13.87 10.41 0.60
N GLY A 146 -14.64 10.10 -0.45
CA GLY A 146 -14.36 8.99 -1.35
C GLY A 146 -13.09 9.20 -2.17
N GLY A 147 -12.79 10.45 -2.55
CA GLY A 147 -11.66 10.77 -3.39
C GLY A 147 -11.92 10.49 -4.87
N HIS A 148 -11.18 9.59 -5.48
CA HIS A 148 -11.22 9.33 -6.92
C HIS A 148 -11.51 7.87 -7.23
N GLY A 149 -12.59 7.62 -7.95
CA GLY A 149 -13.03 6.30 -8.39
C GLY A 149 -14.50 6.09 -8.10
N ASN A 150 -15.01 4.88 -8.36
CA ASN A 150 -16.42 4.58 -8.14
C ASN A 150 -16.62 4.13 -6.69
N ASP A 151 -16.73 5.11 -5.79
CA ASP A 151 -16.78 4.86 -4.35
C ASP A 151 -18.17 4.45 -3.86
N SER A 152 -18.20 3.60 -2.84
CA SER A 152 -19.40 3.21 -2.11
C SER A 152 -19.33 3.70 -0.67
N ILE A 153 -20.12 4.71 -0.32
CA ILE A 153 -20.11 5.31 1.00
C ILE A 153 -21.41 5.01 1.75
N VAL A 154 -21.29 4.40 2.92
CA VAL A 154 -22.38 4.16 3.86
C VAL A 154 -22.12 4.99 5.11
N GLY A 155 -22.95 6.01 5.31
CA GLY A 155 -22.92 6.80 6.54
C GLY A 155 -23.41 6.05 7.76
N GLY A 156 -23.31 6.73 8.89
CA GLY A 156 -23.89 6.34 10.17
C GLY A 156 -25.33 6.81 10.34
N THR A 157 -25.76 6.87 11.61
CA THR A 157 -27.10 7.36 11.96
C THR A 157 -27.11 8.83 12.41
N LEU A 158 -25.93 9.44 12.51
CA LEU A 158 -25.75 10.81 12.97
C LEU A 158 -25.54 11.79 11.80
N ASP A 159 -25.22 13.04 12.14
CA ASP A 159 -24.98 14.12 11.18
C ASP A 159 -23.62 13.92 10.48
N ASP A 160 -23.58 13.02 9.51
CA ASP A 160 -22.41 12.74 8.69
C ASP A 160 -22.20 13.80 7.60
N THR A 161 -20.93 14.04 7.26
CA THR A 161 -20.55 14.83 6.08
C THR A 161 -19.91 13.90 5.07
N ILE A 162 -20.52 13.78 3.90
CA ILE A 162 -20.06 12.87 2.84
C ILE A 162 -19.74 13.70 1.60
N ASP A 163 -18.50 13.58 1.14
CA ASP A 163 -18.07 13.93 -0.21
C ASP A 163 -17.74 12.63 -0.95
N ALA A 164 -18.49 12.31 -1.99
CA ALA A 164 -18.23 11.12 -2.80
C ALA A 164 -17.09 11.34 -3.82
N GLY A 165 -16.53 12.55 -3.89
CA GLY A 165 -15.41 12.84 -4.77
C GLY A 165 -15.76 12.74 -6.27
N HIS A 166 -14.85 12.15 -7.04
CA HIS A 166 -14.91 12.09 -8.50
C HIS A 166 -14.86 10.65 -9.02
N GLY A 167 -15.91 10.23 -9.73
CA GLY A 167 -15.96 8.94 -10.40
C GLY A 167 -17.38 8.43 -10.48
#